data_AF-A0A4Y2KDE2-F1
#
_entry.id   AF-A0A4Y2KDE2-F1
#
_cell.length_a   1.000
_cell.length_b   1.000
_cell.length_c   1.000
_cell.angle_alpha   90.00
_cell.angle_beta   90.00
_cell.angle_gamma   90.00
#
_symmetry.space_group_name_H-M   'P 1'
#
loop_
_entity.id
_entity.type
_entity.pdbx_description
1 polymer ?
#
loop_
_entity_poly.entity_id
_entity_poly.type
_entity_poly.pdbx_seq_one_letter_code
_entity_poly.pdbx_strand_id
1 'polypeptide(L)'
;MCLQAERDPVQHAKVLNLIMLDGSPALITAYTGKRKSYIWSDSVVEDEAQALCLYVLQFVDINMMEFRKELLSLPTLADRVKKSVEKISSTRNDLQSEDLALAFDLYYKKLLMSLKYMPRHKLKKEITLIKASDSVDMTKNISESYDLEKVCDGKIAVHTVEGTHNTFILEKGAKDVSNLLSDISSH
;
A
#
# COMPACT_ATOMS: atom_id res chain seq x y z
N MET A 1 0.65 -1.33 15.30
CA MET A 1 0.06 -0.35 16.23
C MET A 1 -1.01 -0.96 17.13
N CYS A 2 -2.20 -1.37 16.64
CA CYS A 2 -3.25 -1.93 17.52
C CYS A 2 -2.80 -3.16 18.33
N LEU A 3 -2.23 -4.17 17.67
CA LEU A 3 -1.68 -5.36 18.33
C LEU A 3 -0.53 -5.03 19.31
N GLN A 4 0.24 -3.97 19.06
CA GLN A 4 1.29 -3.54 19.99
C GLN A 4 0.66 -2.92 21.24
N ALA A 5 -0.37 -2.09 21.07
CA ALA A 5 -1.12 -1.52 22.18
C ALA A 5 -1.84 -2.58 23.03
N GLU A 6 -2.34 -3.67 22.43
CA GLU A 6 -2.90 -4.79 23.20
C GLU A 6 -1.83 -5.55 24.01
N ARG A 7 -0.60 -5.62 23.49
CA ARG A 7 0.49 -6.39 24.12
C ARG A 7 1.26 -5.60 25.17
N ASP A 8 1.36 -4.29 25.01
CA ASP A 8 2.00 -3.39 25.96
C ASP A 8 1.09 -2.17 26.21
N PRO A 9 0.04 -2.35 27.02
CA PRO A 9 -0.92 -1.28 27.32
C PRO A 9 -0.34 -0.19 28.23
N VAL A 10 0.86 -0.38 28.79
CA VAL A 10 1.52 0.61 29.64
C VAL A 10 2.28 1.62 28.77
N GLN A 11 2.91 1.16 27.69
CA GLN A 11 3.69 2.02 26.79
C GLN A 11 2.90 2.62 25.62
N HIS A 12 1.67 2.15 25.39
CA HIS A 12 0.90 2.53 24.22
C HIS A 12 -0.52 2.96 24.57
N ALA A 13 -1.00 3.99 23.86
CA ALA A 13 -2.37 4.45 24.00
C ALA A 13 -3.37 3.32 23.66
N LYS A 14 -4.42 3.20 24.46
CA LYS A 14 -5.51 2.26 24.21
C LYS A 14 -6.15 2.58 22.87
N VAL A 15 -6.15 1.60 21.96
CA VAL A 15 -6.90 1.70 20.71
C VAL A 15 -8.36 1.40 21.01
N LEU A 16 -9.26 2.32 20.69
CA LEU A 16 -10.71 2.17 20.90
C LEU A 16 -11.35 1.41 19.73
N ASN A 17 -11.10 1.87 18.50
CA ASN A 17 -11.62 1.28 17.27
C ASN A 17 -10.47 1.04 16.29
N LEU A 18 -10.48 -0.11 15.61
CA LEU A 18 -9.61 -0.39 14.46
C LEU A 18 -10.46 -0.48 13.21
N ILE A 19 -10.38 0.56 12.38
CA ILE A 19 -11.14 0.65 11.13
C ILE A 19 -10.15 0.57 9.97
N MET A 20 -10.42 -0.34 9.04
CA MET A 20 -9.62 -0.57 7.84
C MET A 20 -10.41 -0.07 6.64
N LEU A 21 -9.83 0.85 5.89
CA LEU A 21 -10.42 1.38 4.66
C LEU A 21 -9.81 0.62 3.48
N ASP A 22 -10.63 -0.21 2.84
CA ASP A 22 -10.32 -1.01 1.65
C ASP A 22 -8.93 -1.68 1.67
N GLY A 23 -8.60 -2.28 2.81
CA GLY A 23 -7.24 -2.77 3.06
C GLY A 23 -7.18 -3.90 4.08
N SER A 24 -6.22 -4.80 3.90
CA SER A 24 -5.85 -5.83 4.87
C SER A 24 -4.40 -6.29 4.67
N PRO A 25 -3.78 -7.00 5.64
CA PRO A 25 -2.48 -7.63 5.44
C PRO A 25 -2.43 -8.56 4.23
N ALA A 26 -3.48 -9.36 4.01
CA ALA A 26 -3.56 -10.29 2.90
C ALA A 26 -3.70 -9.56 1.56
N LEU A 27 -4.49 -8.47 1.50
CA LEU A 27 -4.62 -7.67 0.29
C LEU A 27 -3.27 -7.08 -0.12
N ILE A 28 -2.54 -6.49 0.84
CA ILE A 28 -1.19 -5.99 0.58
C ILE A 28 -0.27 -7.12 0.13
N THR A 29 -0.35 -8.29 0.76
CA THR A 29 0.42 -9.48 0.36
C THR A 29 0.08 -9.93 -1.06
N ALA A 30 -1.18 -9.84 -1.50
CA ALA A 30 -1.58 -10.15 -2.86
C ALA A 30 -1.01 -9.14 -3.87
N TYR A 31 -1.09 -7.85 -3.57
CA TYR A 31 -0.47 -6.78 -4.36
C TYR A 31 1.06 -6.95 -4.45
N THR A 32 1.71 -7.21 -3.32
CA THR A 32 3.16 -7.34 -3.24
C THR A 32 3.64 -8.70 -3.71
N GLY A 33 2.84 -9.76 -3.62
CA GLY A 33 3.16 -11.13 -4.01
C GLY A 33 3.20 -11.29 -5.52
N LYS A 34 2.22 -10.75 -6.26
CA LYS A 34 2.35 -10.61 -7.72
C LYS A 34 3.55 -9.73 -8.06
N ARG A 35 3.73 -8.61 -7.36
CA ARG A 35 4.94 -7.80 -7.52
C ARG A 35 6.21 -8.56 -7.14
N LYS A 36 6.20 -9.57 -6.27
CA LYS A 36 7.39 -10.32 -5.87
C LYS A 36 8.00 -11.06 -7.05
N SER A 37 7.17 -11.74 -7.84
CA SER A 37 7.63 -12.43 -9.06
C SER A 37 8.08 -11.47 -10.17
N TYR A 38 7.63 -10.22 -10.16
CA TYR A 38 8.00 -9.22 -11.18
C TYR A 38 9.10 -8.25 -10.76
N ILE A 39 9.25 -7.99 -9.46
CA ILE A 39 10.14 -6.97 -8.88
C ILE A 39 11.36 -7.58 -8.23
N TRP A 40 11.26 -8.77 -7.62
CA TRP A 40 12.34 -9.29 -6.78
C TRP A 40 13.02 -10.47 -7.46
N SER A 41 14.27 -10.24 -7.79
CA SER A 41 15.25 -11.20 -8.28
C SER A 41 16.28 -11.50 -7.19
N ASP A 42 17.28 -12.31 -7.49
CA ASP A 42 18.43 -12.47 -6.59
C ASP A 42 19.40 -11.26 -6.63
N SER A 43 19.07 -10.20 -7.39
CA SER A 43 19.88 -9.01 -7.59
C SER A 43 19.19 -7.73 -7.09
N VAL A 44 19.76 -7.13 -6.05
CA VAL A 44 19.28 -5.84 -5.49
C VAL A 44 19.21 -4.75 -6.58
N VAL A 45 20.16 -4.75 -7.51
CA VAL A 45 20.22 -3.77 -8.62
C VAL A 45 19.02 -3.91 -9.57
N GLU A 46 18.62 -5.13 -9.86
CA GLU A 46 17.45 -5.42 -10.69
C GLU A 46 16.15 -4.99 -10.00
N ASP A 47 16.07 -5.20 -8.69
CA ASP A 47 14.91 -4.85 -7.88
C ASP A 47 14.75 -3.33 -7.74
N GLU A 48 15.86 -2.62 -7.53
CA GLU A 48 15.92 -1.16 -7.53
C GLU A 48 15.48 -0.59 -8.88
N ALA A 49 16.02 -1.10 -9.99
CA ALA A 49 15.67 -0.64 -11.34
C ALA A 49 14.19 -0.88 -11.64
N GLN A 50 13.65 -2.06 -11.29
CA GLN A 50 12.24 -2.36 -11.49
C GLN A 50 11.32 -1.47 -10.62
N ALA A 51 11.69 -1.24 -9.35
CA ALA A 51 10.94 -0.35 -8.47
C ALA A 51 10.92 1.09 -8.99
N LEU A 52 12.04 1.59 -9.52
CA LEU A 52 12.13 2.90 -10.15
C LEU A 52 11.27 3.01 -11.41
N CYS A 53 11.23 1.99 -12.26
CA CYS A 53 10.33 1.97 -13.41
C CYS A 53 8.85 2.09 -13.00
N LEU A 54 8.43 1.32 -12.00
CA LEU A 54 7.05 1.39 -11.46
C LEU A 54 6.77 2.71 -10.73
N TYR A 55 7.78 3.33 -10.14
CA TYR A 55 7.67 4.66 -9.56
C TYR A 55 7.46 5.72 -10.64
N VAL A 56 8.28 5.72 -11.69
CA VAL A 56 8.19 6.68 -12.81
C VAL A 56 6.86 6.56 -13.55
N LEU A 57 6.34 5.34 -13.77
CA LEU A 57 5.04 5.10 -14.41
C LEU A 57 3.85 5.76 -13.69
N GLN A 58 3.98 6.13 -12.42
CA GLN A 58 2.92 6.85 -11.70
C GLN A 58 2.82 8.32 -12.13
N PHE A 59 3.83 8.85 -12.81
CA PHE A 59 3.92 10.26 -13.20
C PHE A 59 3.91 10.45 -14.71
N VAL A 60 4.58 9.56 -15.44
CA VAL A 60 4.78 9.66 -16.89
C VAL A 60 4.81 8.28 -17.53
N ASP A 61 4.36 8.18 -18.77
CA ASP A 61 4.48 6.94 -19.54
C ASP A 61 5.94 6.67 -19.93
N ILE A 62 6.37 5.41 -19.80
CA ILE A 62 7.71 4.96 -20.19
C ILE A 62 7.67 3.61 -20.91
N ASN A 63 8.63 3.40 -21.82
CA ASN A 63 8.96 2.05 -22.26
C ASN A 63 9.70 1.33 -21.13
N MET A 64 8.98 0.44 -20.44
CA MET A 64 9.49 -0.29 -19.26
C MET A 64 10.78 -1.06 -19.54
N MET A 65 10.90 -1.70 -20.71
CA MET A 65 12.06 -2.53 -21.04
C MET A 65 13.30 -1.68 -21.28
N GLU A 66 13.15 -0.63 -22.09
CA GLU A 66 14.26 0.28 -22.43
C GLU A 66 14.74 1.06 -21.22
N PHE A 67 13.79 1.63 -20.46
CA PHE A 67 14.14 2.42 -19.29
C PHE A 67 14.78 1.58 -18.19
N ARG A 68 14.31 0.35 -17.96
CA ARG A 68 14.95 -0.58 -17.03
C ARG A 68 16.39 -0.88 -17.46
N LYS A 69 16.64 -1.16 -18.74
CA LYS A 69 18.00 -1.40 -19.26
C LYS A 69 18.91 -0.19 -19.03
N GLU A 70 18.39 1.02 -19.19
CA GLU A 70 19.12 2.26 -18.89
C GLU A 70 19.46 2.37 -17.40
N LEU A 71 18.54 2.05 -16.49
CA LEU A 71 18.82 2.08 -15.05
C LEU A 71 19.84 1.01 -14.63
N LEU A 72 19.83 -0.16 -15.25
CA LEU A 72 20.78 -1.24 -14.97
C LEU A 72 22.22 -0.91 -15.38
N SER A 73 22.42 -0.03 -16.37
CA SER A 73 23.75 0.40 -16.78
C SER A 73 24.38 1.43 -15.83
N LEU A 74 23.58 2.03 -14.95
CA LEU A 74 24.05 3.02 -13.98
C LEU A 74 24.68 2.34 -12.75
N PRO A 75 25.78 2.89 -12.21
CA PRO A 75 26.60 2.18 -11.22
C PRO A 75 25.98 2.19 -9.82
N THR A 76 25.23 3.24 -9.44
CA THR A 76 24.70 3.38 -8.09
C THR A 76 23.18 3.62 -8.08
N LEU A 77 22.53 3.32 -6.96
CA LEU A 77 21.13 3.68 -6.75
C LEU A 77 20.92 5.19 -6.88
N ALA A 78 21.85 6.02 -6.40
CA ALA A 78 21.75 7.47 -6.50
C ALA A 78 21.69 7.94 -7.96
N ASP A 79 22.50 7.34 -8.84
CA ASP A 79 22.49 7.65 -10.28
C ASP A 79 21.17 7.22 -10.92
N ARG A 80 20.64 6.04 -10.53
CA ARG A 80 19.34 5.55 -11.01
C ARG A 80 18.19 6.45 -10.59
N VAL A 81 18.17 6.86 -9.31
CA VAL A 81 17.19 7.81 -8.78
C VAL A 81 17.26 9.13 -9.51
N LYS A 82 18.47 9.70 -9.67
CA LYS A 82 18.67 10.94 -10.42
C LYS A 82 18.11 10.83 -11.84
N LYS A 83 18.40 9.73 -12.54
CA LYS A 83 17.89 9.50 -13.88
C LYS A 83 16.36 9.40 -13.95
N SER A 84 15.75 8.74 -12.97
CA SER A 84 14.29 8.67 -12.84
C SER A 84 13.65 10.02 -12.53
N VAL A 85 14.27 10.83 -11.67
CA VAL A 85 13.82 12.20 -11.39
C VAL A 85 13.89 13.05 -12.64
N GLU A 86 15.01 13.02 -13.37
CA GLU A 86 15.15 13.71 -14.66
C GLU A 86 14.08 13.30 -15.67
N LYS A 87 13.75 11.99 -15.73
CA LYS A 87 12.68 11.49 -16.60
C LYS A 87 11.32 12.09 -16.23
N ILE A 88 10.97 12.14 -14.95
CA ILE A 88 9.70 12.71 -14.48
C ILE A 88 9.67 14.22 -14.74
N SER A 89 10.72 14.94 -14.33
CA SER A 89 10.81 16.40 -14.44
C SER A 89 10.79 16.90 -15.90
N SER A 90 11.17 16.06 -16.87
CA SER A 90 11.04 16.40 -18.30
C SER A 90 9.60 16.62 -18.77
N THR A 91 8.61 16.07 -18.05
CA THR A 91 7.17 16.23 -18.33
C THR A 91 6.45 16.97 -17.20
N ARG A 92 6.90 16.79 -15.95
CA ARG A 92 6.31 17.36 -14.72
C ARG A 92 7.26 18.37 -14.09
N ASN A 93 7.38 19.53 -14.74
CA ASN A 93 8.24 20.63 -14.27
C ASN A 93 7.68 21.38 -13.04
N ASP A 94 6.46 21.04 -12.63
CA ASP A 94 5.79 21.55 -11.43
C ASP A 94 6.28 20.87 -10.14
N LEU A 95 6.96 19.72 -10.25
CA LEU A 95 7.44 18.92 -9.12
C LEU A 95 8.91 19.20 -8.79
N GLN A 96 9.23 19.32 -7.51
CA GLN A 96 10.60 19.52 -7.05
C GLN A 96 11.41 18.22 -7.11
N SER A 97 12.67 18.33 -7.57
CA SER A 97 13.53 17.16 -7.77
C SER A 97 13.87 16.45 -6.45
N GLU A 98 14.07 17.23 -5.39
CA GLU A 98 14.37 16.75 -4.05
C GLU A 98 13.20 15.95 -3.47
N ASP A 99 11.97 16.43 -3.68
CA ASP A 99 10.75 15.76 -3.23
C ASP A 99 10.53 14.43 -3.99
N LEU A 100 10.81 14.40 -5.30
CA LEU A 100 10.74 13.16 -6.09
C LEU A 100 11.76 12.12 -5.61
N ALA A 101 12.99 12.53 -5.34
CA ALA A 101 14.02 11.63 -4.80
C ALA A 101 13.64 11.09 -3.41
N LEU A 102 13.18 11.96 -2.52
CA LEU A 102 12.71 11.57 -1.18
C LEU A 102 11.49 10.65 -1.25
N ALA A 103 10.53 10.96 -2.11
CA ALA A 103 9.34 10.14 -2.31
C ALA A 103 9.68 8.74 -2.81
N PHE A 104 10.67 8.59 -3.70
CA PHE A 104 11.14 7.28 -4.13
C PHE A 104 11.76 6.48 -2.97
N ASP A 105 12.64 7.09 -2.16
CA ASP A 105 13.25 6.42 -1.01
C ASP A 105 12.18 5.89 -0.03
N LEU A 106 11.18 6.72 0.29
CA LEU A 106 10.06 6.34 1.15
C LEU A 106 9.18 5.27 0.49
N TYR A 107 8.91 5.38 -0.81
CA TYR A 107 8.15 4.39 -1.58
C TYR A 107 8.83 3.02 -1.54
N TYR A 108 10.14 2.97 -1.81
CA TYR A 108 10.90 1.73 -1.86
C TYR A 108 10.97 1.07 -0.47
N LYS A 109 11.20 1.86 0.59
CA LYS A 109 11.15 1.37 1.97
C LYS A 109 9.77 0.82 2.34
N LYS A 110 8.69 1.50 1.95
CA LYS A 110 7.31 1.00 2.18
C LYS A 110 7.06 -0.32 1.47
N LEU A 111 7.54 -0.47 0.24
CA LEU A 111 7.43 -1.72 -0.53
C LEU A 111 8.20 -2.87 0.15
N LEU A 112 9.43 -2.60 0.61
CA LEU A 112 10.23 -3.58 1.35
C LEU A 112 9.57 -4.02 2.66
N MET A 113 9.01 -3.06 3.40
CA MET A 113 8.30 -3.35 4.64
C MET A 113 7.04 -4.17 4.40
N SER A 114 6.26 -3.85 3.37
CA SER A 114 5.02 -4.57 3.07
C SER A 114 5.27 -6.02 2.63
N LEU A 115 6.37 -6.29 1.92
CA LEU A 115 6.78 -7.65 1.53
C LEU A 115 7.19 -8.52 2.71
N LYS A 116 7.78 -7.91 3.74
CA LYS A 116 8.26 -8.62 4.94
C LYS A 116 7.21 -8.71 6.03
N TYR A 117 6.12 -7.95 5.90
CA TYR A 117 5.10 -7.89 6.93
C TYR A 117 4.30 -9.18 6.98
N MET A 118 4.38 -9.87 8.11
CA MET A 118 3.57 -11.05 8.40
C MET A 118 3.12 -10.98 9.86
N PRO A 119 1.80 -10.88 10.13
CA PRO A 119 1.28 -10.93 11.49
C PRO A 119 1.72 -12.23 12.19
N ARG A 120 2.42 -12.09 13.32
CA ARG A 120 2.89 -13.24 14.13
C ARG A 120 1.93 -13.63 15.25
N HIS A 121 1.00 -12.73 15.57
CA HIS A 121 -0.03 -12.97 16.57
C HIS A 121 -1.35 -12.46 16.03
N LYS A 122 -2.42 -13.11 16.45
CA LYS A 122 -3.77 -12.68 16.11
C LYS A 122 -4.21 -11.54 17.03
N LEU A 123 -4.87 -10.56 16.42
CA LEU A 123 -5.54 -9.49 17.15
C LEU A 123 -6.80 -10.05 17.83
N LYS A 124 -7.11 -9.63 19.06
CA LYS A 124 -8.32 -10.08 19.77
C LYS A 124 -9.41 -9.01 19.84
N LYS A 125 -9.21 -7.89 19.16
CA LYS A 125 -10.12 -6.75 19.10
C LYS A 125 -11.07 -6.83 17.92
N GLU A 126 -12.23 -6.20 18.04
CA GLU A 126 -13.11 -5.95 16.90
C GLU A 126 -12.40 -5.11 15.83
N ILE A 127 -12.60 -5.51 14.57
CA ILE A 127 -12.15 -4.80 13.38
C ILE A 127 -13.39 -4.44 12.55
N THR A 128 -13.45 -3.18 12.11
CA THR A 128 -14.37 -2.78 11.06
C THR A 128 -13.61 -2.65 9.74
N LEU A 129 -14.01 -3.39 8.71
CA LEU A 129 -13.56 -3.20 7.35
C LEU A 129 -14.63 -2.42 6.57
N ILE A 130 -14.25 -1.28 5.99
CA ILE A 130 -15.08 -0.55 5.02
C ILE A 130 -14.41 -0.72 3.67
N LYS A 131 -14.98 -1.56 2.80
CA LYS A 131 -14.40 -1.92 1.49
C LYS A 131 -15.15 -1.27 0.33
N ALA A 132 -14.44 -1.09 -0.77
CA ALA A 132 -15.02 -0.68 -2.04
C ALA A 132 -15.90 -1.81 -2.62
N SER A 133 -16.93 -1.45 -3.40
CA SER A 133 -17.80 -2.42 -4.09
C SER A 133 -17.08 -3.13 -5.23
N ASP A 134 -16.23 -2.39 -5.94
CA ASP A 134 -15.61 -2.88 -7.16
C ASP A 134 -14.40 -3.72 -6.80
N SER A 135 -14.53 -5.03 -7.02
CA SER A 135 -13.42 -5.96 -6.81
C SER A 135 -12.30 -5.68 -7.82
N VAL A 136 -11.08 -5.58 -7.32
CA VAL A 136 -9.87 -5.59 -8.17
C VAL A 136 -9.40 -7.03 -8.36
N ASP A 137 -8.55 -7.28 -9.36
CA ASP A 137 -7.97 -8.61 -9.58
C ASP A 137 -7.27 -9.22 -8.36
N MET A 138 -6.80 -8.38 -7.43
CA MET A 138 -6.14 -8.81 -6.20
C MET A 138 -7.12 -9.32 -5.14
N THR A 139 -8.38 -8.90 -5.19
CA THR A 139 -9.41 -9.31 -4.22
C THR A 139 -10.13 -10.59 -4.65
N LYS A 140 -9.90 -11.10 -5.86
CA LYS A 140 -10.57 -12.31 -6.39
C LYS A 140 -10.26 -13.58 -5.59
N ASN A 141 -9.10 -13.65 -4.93
CA ASN A 141 -8.61 -14.82 -4.21
C ASN A 141 -8.58 -14.64 -2.69
N ILE A 142 -9.20 -13.58 -2.16
CA ILE A 142 -9.30 -13.33 -0.72
C ILE A 142 -10.77 -13.37 -0.31
N SER A 143 -11.04 -13.64 0.96
CA SER A 143 -12.40 -13.67 1.49
C SER A 143 -13.07 -12.28 1.46
N GLU A 144 -14.38 -12.25 1.73
CA GLU A 144 -15.16 -11.00 1.80
C GLU A 144 -14.62 -10.02 2.86
N SER A 145 -14.06 -10.55 3.95
CA SER A 145 -13.38 -9.83 5.02
C SER A 145 -11.90 -9.57 4.72
N TYR A 146 -11.45 -9.75 3.48
CA TYR A 146 -10.05 -9.60 3.06
C TYR A 146 -9.09 -10.44 3.89
N ASP A 147 -9.47 -11.68 4.20
CA ASP A 147 -8.72 -12.65 5.01
C ASP A 147 -8.38 -12.17 6.44
N LEU A 148 -9.08 -11.17 6.97
CA LEU A 148 -8.86 -10.67 8.33
C LEU A 148 -9.11 -11.74 9.40
N GLU A 149 -9.98 -12.71 9.15
CA GLU A 149 -10.25 -13.87 10.01
C GLU A 149 -9.03 -14.78 10.20
N LYS A 150 -8.04 -14.70 9.31
CA LYS A 150 -6.78 -15.45 9.46
C LYS A 150 -5.86 -14.80 10.49
N VAL A 151 -6.03 -13.50 10.76
CA VAL A 151 -5.12 -12.68 11.57
C VAL A 151 -5.82 -11.97 12.75
N CYS A 152 -7.11 -12.20 12.94
CA CYS A 152 -7.92 -11.64 14.02
C CYS A 152 -8.88 -12.72 14.58
N ASP A 153 -8.91 -12.88 15.90
CA ASP A 153 -9.90 -13.71 16.61
C ASP A 153 -11.06 -12.86 17.16
N GLY A 154 -10.97 -11.53 17.06
CA GLY A 154 -12.07 -10.63 17.42
C GLY A 154 -13.17 -10.62 16.36
N LYS A 155 -14.29 -9.96 16.69
CA LYS A 155 -15.40 -9.77 15.74
C LYS A 155 -14.93 -8.95 14.53
N ILE A 156 -15.37 -9.32 13.33
CA ILE A 156 -15.07 -8.58 12.10
C ILE A 156 -16.40 -8.08 11.52
N ALA A 157 -16.56 -6.77 11.49
CA ALA A 157 -17.68 -6.10 10.82
C ALA A 157 -17.23 -5.65 9.43
N VAL A 158 -18.02 -5.95 8.40
CA VAL A 158 -17.70 -5.58 7.01
C VAL A 158 -18.81 -4.69 6.45
N HIS A 159 -18.43 -3.54 5.92
CA HIS A 159 -19.30 -2.61 5.20
C HIS A 159 -18.78 -2.42 3.79
N THR A 160 -19.68 -2.25 2.82
CA THR A 160 -19.31 -2.01 1.42
C THR A 160 -19.81 -0.64 1.01
N VAL A 161 -18.95 0.16 0.37
CA VAL A 161 -19.27 1.48 -0.19
C VAL A 161 -19.05 1.43 -1.70
N GLU A 162 -19.95 2.06 -2.45
CA GLU A 162 -19.93 2.10 -3.90
C GLU A 162 -18.65 2.78 -4.44
N GLY A 163 -18.02 2.13 -5.42
CA GLY A 163 -16.84 2.65 -6.13
C GLY A 163 -15.66 1.68 -6.15
N THR A 164 -14.53 2.20 -6.63
CA THR A 164 -13.24 1.53 -6.70
C THR A 164 -12.40 1.84 -5.46
N HIS A 165 -11.24 1.18 -5.33
CA HIS A 165 -10.22 1.47 -4.31
C HIS A 165 -9.89 2.97 -4.17
N ASN A 166 -9.96 3.72 -5.28
CA ASN A 166 -9.64 5.15 -5.27
C ASN A 166 -10.87 6.04 -5.10
N THR A 167 -12.06 5.57 -5.48
CA THR A 167 -13.26 6.41 -5.60
C THR A 167 -14.27 6.22 -4.47
N PHE A 168 -14.23 5.12 -3.72
CA PHE A 168 -15.14 4.89 -2.58
C PHE A 168 -14.99 5.91 -1.44
N ILE A 169 -13.89 6.67 -1.44
CA ILE A 169 -13.58 7.75 -0.48
C ILE A 169 -13.71 9.15 -1.09
N LEU A 170 -14.35 9.27 -2.26
CA LEU A 170 -14.58 10.55 -2.94
C LEU A 170 -16.08 10.85 -3.03
N GLU A 171 -16.42 12.14 -3.11
CA GLU A 171 -17.79 12.62 -3.34
C GLU A 171 -18.85 11.93 -2.45
N LYS A 172 -19.80 11.21 -3.07
CA LYS A 172 -20.83 10.43 -2.37
C LYS A 172 -20.23 9.36 -1.47
N GLY A 173 -19.22 8.63 -1.95
CA GLY A 173 -18.53 7.59 -1.17
C GLY A 173 -17.88 8.15 0.10
N ALA A 174 -17.26 9.34 0.02
CA ALA A 174 -16.71 10.02 1.20
C ALA A 174 -17.79 10.30 2.26
N LYS A 175 -19.00 10.71 1.83
CA LYS A 175 -20.13 10.94 2.73
C LYS A 175 -20.63 9.63 3.36
N ASP A 176 -20.73 8.57 2.58
CA ASP A 176 -21.17 7.26 3.06
C ASP A 176 -20.17 6.68 4.08
N VAL A 177 -18.86 6.76 3.78
CA VAL A 177 -17.79 6.40 4.73
C VAL A 177 -17.88 7.25 6.00
N SER A 178 -18.09 8.57 5.88
CA SER A 178 -18.22 9.46 7.03
C SER A 178 -19.40 9.12 7.95
N ASN A 179 -20.54 8.72 7.37
CA ASN A 179 -21.70 8.30 8.15
C ASN A 179 -21.39 7.02 8.93
N LEU A 180 -20.78 6.02 8.27
CA LEU A 180 -20.34 4.78 8.94
C LEU A 180 -19.38 5.06 10.09
N LEU A 181 -18.38 5.93 9.88
CA LEU A 181 -17.42 6.32 10.92
C LEU A 181 -18.10 6.99 12.12
N SER A 182 -19.12 7.81 11.88
CA SER A 182 -19.89 8.49 12.93
C SER A 182 -20.71 7.51 13.75
N ASP A 183 -21.35 6.54 13.10
CA ASP A 183 -22.14 5.50 13.78
C ASP A 183 -21.24 4.62 14.65
N ILE A 184 -20.07 4.22 14.15
CA ILE A 184 -19.09 3.40 14.89
C ILE A 184 -18.54 4.15 16.11
N SER A 185 -18.34 5.47 15.99
CA SER A 185 -17.76 6.29 17.07
C SER A 185 -18.76 6.74 18.13
N SER A 186 -20.06 6.51 17.89
CA SER A 186 -21.14 6.87 18.81
C SER A 186 -21.40 5.82 19.90
N HIS A 187 -20.63 4.72 19.90
CA HIS A 187 -20.68 3.60 20.84
C HIS A 187 -19.30 3.30 21.43
#